data_AF-A0A920CYN6-F1
#
_entry.id   AF-A0A920CYN6-F1
#
_cell.length_a   1.000
_cell.length_b   1.000
_cell.length_c   1.000
_cell.angle_alpha   90.00
_cell.angle_beta   90.00
_cell.angle_gamma   90.00
#
_symmetry.space_group_name_H-M   'P 1'
#
loop_
_entity.id
_entity.type
_entity.pdbx_description
1 polymer ?
#
loop_
_entity_poly.entity_id
_entity_poly.type
_entity_poly.pdbx_seq_one_letter_code
_entity_poly.pdbx_strand_id
1 'polypeptide(L)'
;MKRTLVKALIFSVCLMIVYFGLKVAAGIVATDRYAPNILESYNSIDKLQQTVEFGSTLNNPVYMISEIIAVLLAGIAVYLLVAFLKAKLKQH
;
A
#
# COMPACT_ATOMS: atom_id res chain seq x y z
N MET A 1 14.16 -18.33 -18.23
CA MET A 1 13.33 -18.26 -17.01
C MET A 1 13.91 -17.32 -15.95
N LYS A 2 15.12 -17.56 -15.41
CA LYS A 2 15.72 -16.72 -14.33
C LYS A 2 15.75 -15.21 -14.64
N ARG A 3 16.16 -14.82 -15.85
CA ARG A 3 16.16 -13.40 -16.28
C ARG A 3 14.77 -12.76 -16.32
N THR A 4 13.73 -13.51 -16.68
CA THR A 4 12.35 -13.01 -16.73
C THR A 4 11.81 -12.81 -15.32
N LEU A 5 12.12 -13.73 -14.40
CA LEU A 5 11.73 -13.63 -12.99
C LEU A 5 12.40 -12.44 -12.30
N VAL A 6 13.70 -12.21 -12.54
CA VAL A 6 14.40 -11.04 -11.99
C VAL A 6 13.79 -9.73 -12.50
N LYS A 7 13.45 -9.64 -13.80
CA LYS A 7 12.76 -8.47 -14.35
C LYS A 7 11.37 -8.26 -13.76
N ALA A 8 10.61 -9.33 -13.56
CA ALA A 8 9.29 -9.28 -12.91
C ALA A 8 9.41 -8.80 -11.46
N LEU A 9 10.41 -9.28 -10.72
CA LEU A 9 10.68 -8.85 -9.35
C LEU A 9 11.04 -7.36 -9.30
N ILE A 10 11.95 -6.90 -10.15
CA ILE A 10 12.32 -5.47 -10.22
C ILE A 10 11.10 -4.60 -10.53
N PHE A 11 10.29 -4.99 -11.51
CA PHE A 11 9.06 -4.28 -11.86
C PHE A 11 8.09 -4.22 -10.66
N SER A 12 7.92 -5.33 -9.96
CA SER A 12 7.04 -5.41 -8.79
C SER A 12 7.52 -4.52 -7.64
N VAL A 13 8.83 -4.49 -7.38
CA VAL A 13 9.43 -3.59 -6.38
C VAL A 13 9.22 -2.12 -6.77
N CYS A 14 9.38 -1.75 -8.04
CA CYS A 14 9.08 -0.40 -8.51
C CYS A 14 7.60 -0.03 -8.28
N LEU A 15 6.68 -0.95 -8.59
CA LEU A 15 5.24 -0.75 -8.38
C LEU A 15 4.93 -0.54 -6.90
N MET A 16 5.58 -1.32 -6.02
CA MET A 16 5.45 -1.18 -4.57
C MET A 16 5.87 0.21 -4.08
N ILE A 17 7.02 0.72 -4.54
CA ILE A 17 7.49 2.07 -4.19
C ILE A 17 6.45 3.13 -4.59
N VAL A 18 5.92 3.03 -5.82
CA VAL A 18 4.88 3.96 -6.31
C VAL A 18 3.61 3.86 -5.47
N TYR A 19 3.15 2.64 -5.16
CA TYR A 19 1.96 2.39 -4.36
C TYR A 19 2.05 3.02 -2.96
N PHE A 20 3.15 2.77 -2.25
CA PHE A 20 3.36 3.37 -0.93
C PHE A 20 3.57 4.87 -1.01
N GLY A 21 4.24 5.38 -2.06
CA GLY A 21 4.37 6.82 -2.30
C GLY A 21 3.02 7.52 -2.44
N LEU A 22 2.07 6.90 -3.18
CA LEU A 22 0.71 7.40 -3.30
C LEU A 22 -0.06 7.37 -1.98
N LYS A 23 0.11 6.30 -1.17
CA LYS A 23 -0.49 6.25 0.18
C LYS A 23 0.02 7.38 1.07
N VAL A 24 1.32 7.64 1.07
CA VAL A 24 1.92 8.74 1.85
C VAL A 24 1.37 10.08 1.37
N ALA A 25 1.31 10.32 0.05
CA ALA A 25 0.75 11.54 -0.50
C ALA A 25 -0.74 11.72 -0.12
N ALA A 26 -1.53 10.64 -0.19
CA ALA A 26 -2.93 10.67 0.23
C ALA A 26 -3.06 10.96 1.74
N GLY A 27 -2.17 10.41 2.57
CA GLY A 27 -2.09 10.70 4.00
C GLY A 27 -1.82 12.19 4.26
N ILE A 28 -0.86 12.78 3.54
CA ILE A 28 -0.53 14.21 3.65
C ILE A 28 -1.74 15.07 3.30
N VAL A 29 -2.41 14.78 2.17
CA VAL A 29 -3.62 15.52 1.76
C VAL A 29 -4.74 15.38 2.77
N ALA A 30 -4.91 14.19 3.36
CA ALA A 30 -5.90 13.96 4.40
C ALA A 30 -5.59 14.77 5.66
N THR A 31 -4.33 14.85 6.09
CA THR A 31 -3.93 15.62 7.27
C THR A 31 -4.05 17.14 7.07
N ASP A 32 -3.76 17.63 5.86
CA ASP A 32 -3.83 19.07 5.55
C ASP A 32 -5.28 19.60 5.56
N ARG A 33 -6.24 18.73 5.23
CA ARG A 33 -7.68 19.05 5.24
C ARG A 33 -8.37 18.76 6.56
N TYR A 34 -7.70 18.11 7.50
CA TYR A 34 -8.27 17.75 8.79
C TYR A 34 -8.03 18.90 9.78
N ALA A 35 -9.05 19.75 9.99
CA ALA A 35 -9.03 20.71 11.09
C ALA A 35 -9.45 19.97 12.38
N PRO A 36 -8.54 19.73 13.34
CA PRO A 36 -8.93 19.07 14.58
C PRO A 36 -9.83 20.01 15.36
N ASN A 37 -11.08 19.62 15.60
CA ASN A 37 -12.02 20.35 16.44
C ASN A 37 -11.58 20.28 17.91
N ILE A 38 -10.69 21.20 18.29
CA ILE A 38 -10.05 21.29 19.61
C ILE A 38 -11.05 21.42 20.77
N LEU A 39 -12.25 21.95 20.50
CA LEU A 39 -13.33 22.12 21.49
C LEU A 39 -14.03 20.79 21.83
N GLU A 40 -14.12 19.87 20.88
CA GLU A 40 -14.72 18.54 21.09
C GLU A 40 -13.70 17.56 21.70
N SER A 41 -12.43 17.71 21.34
CA SER A 41 -11.32 16.89 21.81
C SER A 41 -11.12 16.99 23.34
N TYR A 42 -11.39 18.15 23.94
CA TYR A 42 -11.26 18.36 25.39
C TYR A 42 -12.38 17.70 26.22
N ASN A 43 -13.62 17.63 25.70
CA ASN A 43 -14.72 16.89 26.35
C ASN A 43 -14.56 15.37 26.21
N SER A 44 -13.73 14.92 25.28
CA SER A 44 -13.44 13.52 25.07
C SER A 44 -12.25 12.99 25.87
N ILE A 45 -11.60 13.78 26.74
CA ILE A 45 -10.40 13.36 27.49
C ILE A 45 -10.62 12.06 28.30
N ASP A 46 -11.83 11.85 28.85
CA ASP A 46 -12.20 10.59 29.53
C ASP A 46 -12.41 9.41 28.56
N LYS A 47 -12.75 9.67 27.29
CA LYS A 47 -12.83 8.64 26.23
C LYS A 47 -11.51 8.47 25.47
N LEU A 48 -10.62 9.47 25.53
CA LEU A 48 -9.37 9.50 24.83
C LEU A 48 -8.44 8.44 25.41
N GLN A 49 -8.34 8.30 26.75
CA GLN A 49 -7.50 7.24 27.35
C GLN A 49 -7.83 5.82 26.88
N GLN A 50 -9.11 5.54 26.58
CA GLN A 50 -9.53 4.24 26.04
C GLN A 50 -9.39 4.14 24.51
N THR A 51 -9.24 5.27 23.81
CA THR A 51 -9.17 5.37 22.34
C THR A 51 -7.79 5.81 21.83
N VAL A 52 -6.82 6.12 22.72
CA VAL A 52 -5.38 6.22 22.40
C VAL A 52 -4.79 4.82 22.18
N GLU A 53 -5.58 3.93 21.59
CA GLU A 53 -5.19 2.76 20.84
C GLU A 53 -4.81 3.19 19.40
N PHE A 54 -4.15 4.34 19.23
CA PHE A 54 -3.58 4.80 17.95
C PHE A 54 -2.56 3.80 17.36
N GLY A 55 -2.29 2.68 18.02
CA GLY A 55 -1.35 1.64 17.58
C GLY A 55 -1.81 0.19 17.70
N SER A 56 -3.03 -0.14 18.15
CA SER A 56 -3.43 -1.55 18.37
C SER A 56 -4.31 -2.12 17.25
N THR A 57 -5.24 -1.33 16.70
CA THR A 57 -6.20 -1.82 15.69
C THR A 57 -5.74 -1.58 14.25
N LEU A 58 -4.94 -0.55 13.99
CA LEU A 58 -4.40 -0.21 12.66
C LEU A 58 -2.96 -0.70 12.42
N ASN A 59 -2.24 -1.03 13.49
CA ASN A 59 -0.83 -1.40 13.44
C ASN A 59 -0.64 -2.91 13.62
N ASN A 60 -1.52 -3.71 13.03
CA ASN A 60 -1.30 -5.16 13.02
C ASN A 60 -0.17 -5.48 12.02
N PRO A 61 1.00 -5.93 12.48
CA PRO A 61 2.13 -6.23 11.59
C PRO A 61 1.77 -7.29 10.56
N VAL A 62 0.81 -8.18 10.85
CA VAL A 62 0.30 -9.17 9.89
C VAL A 62 -0.39 -8.49 8.71
N TYR A 63 -1.17 -7.43 8.94
CA TYR A 63 -1.85 -6.70 7.88
C TYR A 63 -0.83 -6.03 6.94
N MET A 64 0.14 -5.32 7.52
CA MET A 64 1.22 -4.67 6.76
C MET A 64 2.02 -5.68 5.92
N ILE A 65 2.42 -6.81 6.51
CA ILE A 65 3.14 -7.87 5.79
C ILE A 65 2.29 -8.46 4.68
N SER A 66 1.01 -8.73 4.95
CA SER A 66 0.09 -9.30 3.95
C SER A 66 -0.13 -8.36 2.76
N GLU A 67 -0.20 -7.05 3.01
CA GLU A 67 -0.35 -6.04 1.97
C GLU A 67 0.91 -5.96 1.09
N ILE A 68 2.11 -5.98 1.70
CA ILE A 68 3.38 -6.01 0.97
C ILE A 68 3.44 -7.23 0.05
N ILE A 69 3.09 -8.42 0.58
CA ILE A 69 3.08 -9.66 -0.21
C ILE A 69 2.06 -9.58 -1.35
N ALA A 70 0.86 -9.07 -1.08
CA ALA A 70 -0.19 -8.94 -2.08
C ALA A 70 0.22 -8.02 -3.24
N VAL A 71 0.78 -6.85 -2.94
CA VAL A 71 1.27 -5.91 -3.96
C VAL A 71 2.41 -6.54 -4.76
N LEU A 72 3.32 -7.25 -4.09
CA LEU A 72 4.45 -7.90 -4.75
C LEU A 72 4.02 -9.01 -5.71
N LEU A 73 3.04 -9.83 -5.31
CA LEU A 73 2.46 -10.87 -6.17
C LEU A 73 1.67 -10.26 -7.34
N ALA A 74 0.91 -9.20 -7.09
CA ALA A 74 0.17 -8.49 -8.14
C ALA A 74 1.11 -7.92 -9.20
N GLY A 75 2.21 -7.28 -8.81
CA GLY A 75 3.20 -6.76 -9.75
C GLY A 75 3.85 -7.84 -10.61
N ILE A 76 4.16 -9.01 -10.04
CA ILE A 76 4.68 -10.15 -10.77
C ILE A 76 3.63 -10.69 -11.75
N ALA A 77 2.39 -10.86 -11.31
CA ALA A 77 1.29 -11.36 -12.15
C ALA A 77 1.04 -10.44 -13.35
N VAL A 78 0.99 -9.11 -13.13
CA VAL A 78 0.83 -8.11 -14.19
C VAL A 78 1.97 -8.22 -15.21
N TYR A 79 3.21 -8.30 -14.75
CA TYR A 79 4.36 -8.42 -15.64
C TYR A 79 4.28 -9.68 -16.52
N LEU A 80 3.93 -10.82 -15.92
CA LEU A 80 3.79 -12.09 -16.65
C LEU A 80 2.62 -12.06 -17.65
N LEU A 81 1.48 -11.49 -17.27
CA LEU A 81 0.33 -11.31 -18.16
C LEU A 81 0.70 -10.45 -19.38
N VAL A 82 1.37 -9.32 -19.17
CA VAL A 82 1.84 -8.46 -20.26
C VAL A 82 2.86 -9.20 -21.15
N ALA A 83 3.79 -9.95 -20.55
CA ALA A 83 4.75 -10.73 -21.31
C ALA A 83 4.06 -11.82 -22.16
N PHE A 84 3.03 -12.48 -21.61
CA PHE A 84 2.24 -13.49 -22.31
C PHE A 84 1.43 -12.90 -23.46
N LEU A 85 0.76 -11.76 -23.24
CA LEU A 85 0.02 -11.04 -24.28
C LEU A 85 0.94 -10.62 -25.43
N LYS A 86 2.12 -10.06 -25.11
CA LYS A 86 3.12 -9.71 -26.13
C LYS A 86 3.61 -10.92 -26.93
N ALA A 87 3.80 -12.06 -26.27
CA ALA A 87 4.18 -13.29 -26.97
C ALA A 87 3.09 -13.77 -27.93
N LYS A 88 1.82 -13.71 -27.51
CA LYS A 88 0.68 -14.10 -28.34
C LYS A 88 0.45 -13.15 -29.53
N LEU A 89 0.64 -11.85 -29.34
CA LEU A 89 0.50 -10.83 -30.39
C LEU A 89 1.59 -10.91 -31.47
N LYS A 90 2.76 -11.47 -31.15
CA LYS A 90 3.87 -11.62 -32.10
C LYS A 90 3.70 -12.84 -33.04
N GLN A 91 2.75 -13.74 -32.75
CA GLN A 91 2.49 -14.94 -33.55
C GLN A 91 1.38 -14.75 -34.59
N HIS A 92 0.70 -13.62 -34.58
CA HIS A 92 -0.23 -13.17 -35.62
C HIS A 92 0.39 -12.05 -36.45
#